data_AF-A0A0P0NXU7-F1
#
_entry.id   AF-A0A0P0NXU7-F1
#
_cell.length_a   1.000
_cell.length_b   1.000
_cell.length_c   1.000
_cell.angle_alpha   90.00
_cell.angle_beta   90.00
_cell.angle_gamma   90.00
#
_symmetry.space_group_name_H-M   'P 1'
#
loop_
_entity.id
_entity.type
_entity.pdbx_description
1 polymer ?
#
loop_
_entity_poly.entity_id
_entity_poly.type
_entity_poly.pdbx_seq_one_letter_code
_entity_poly.pdbx_strand_id
1 'polypeptide(L)'
;MRWIPTAVLALMGLINLGRGAIHTFTADGGARSIAGLDLSSNRETIVSFLATLGLVQMAKGVFELYVVARRRDLVALFLAMQTVDTLLAVGNLYFWRPLPVTVPGQPFNLVLLFVQMAALALALRSSPSVPAARAAT
;
A
#
# COMPACT_ATOMS: atom_id res chain seq x y z
N MET A 1 -9.63 -19.56 8.04
CA MET A 1 -8.88 -18.67 7.12
C MET A 1 -8.14 -17.52 7.83
N ARG A 2 -7.79 -17.65 9.12
CA ARG A 2 -7.26 -16.52 9.93
C ARG A 2 -5.85 -16.03 9.52
N TRP A 3 -5.13 -16.80 8.70
CA TRP A 3 -3.79 -16.45 8.23
C TRP A 3 -3.78 -15.64 6.94
N ILE A 4 -4.87 -15.64 6.16
CA ILE A 4 -4.95 -14.93 4.87
C ILE A 4 -4.71 -13.42 5.04
N PRO A 5 -5.38 -12.71 5.98
CA PRO A 5 -5.15 -11.29 6.16
C PRO A 5 -3.70 -10.96 6.52
N THR A 6 -3.12 -11.76 7.42
CA THR A 6 -1.71 -11.63 7.82
C THR A 6 -0.76 -11.85 6.66
N ALA A 7 -1.02 -12.84 5.81
CA ALA A 7 -0.20 -13.12 4.62
C ALA A 7 -0.30 -11.99 3.60
N VAL A 8 -1.50 -11.46 3.34
CA VAL A 8 -1.69 -10.31 2.45
C VAL A 8 -0.96 -9.08 2.98
N LEU A 9 -1.03 -8.80 4.29
CA LEU A 9 -0.30 -7.69 4.89
C LEU A 9 1.22 -7.88 4.79
N ALA A 10 1.72 -9.12 4.96
CA ALA A 10 3.14 -9.42 4.79
C ALA A 10 3.61 -9.16 3.35
N LEU A 11 2.82 -9.58 2.36
CA LEU A 11 3.09 -9.32 0.95
C LEU A 11 3.05 -7.82 0.63
N MET A 12 2.14 -7.06 1.24
CA MET A 12 2.14 -5.59 1.16
C MET A 12 3.40 -4.98 1.74
N GLY A 13 3.87 -5.47 2.88
CA GLY A 13 5.15 -5.06 3.47
C GLY A 13 6.30 -5.20 2.49
N LEU A 14 6.43 -6.37 1.85
CA LEU A 14 7.47 -6.66 0.87
C LEU A 14 7.32 -5.82 -0.41
N ILE A 15 6.11 -5.67 -0.93
CA ILE A 15 5.83 -4.84 -2.12
C ILE A 15 6.18 -3.38 -1.85
N ASN A 16 5.78 -2.85 -0.69
CA ASN A 16 6.07 -1.48 -0.26
C ASN A 16 7.57 -1.22 -0.12
N LEU A 17 8.33 -2.16 0.44
CA LEU A 17 9.79 -2.09 0.46
C LEU A 17 10.38 -2.11 -0.95
N GLY A 18 9.94 -3.02 -1.82
CA GLY A 18 10.45 -3.15 -3.18
C GLY A 18 10.22 -1.90 -4.02
N ARG A 19 8.97 -1.43 -4.11
CA ARG A 19 8.64 -0.21 -4.86
C ARG A 19 9.23 1.04 -4.21
N GLY A 20 9.28 1.09 -2.88
CA GLY A 20 9.91 2.19 -2.16
C GLY A 20 11.39 2.30 -2.45
N ALA A 21 12.11 1.18 -2.50
CA ALA A 21 13.51 1.13 -2.90
C ALA A 21 13.72 1.57 -4.35
N ILE A 22 12.85 1.16 -5.27
CA ILE A 22 12.88 1.62 -6.67
C ILE A 22 12.77 3.15 -6.74
N HIS A 23 11.75 3.72 -6.11
CA HIS A 23 11.52 5.16 -6.13
C HIS A 23 12.61 5.98 -5.44
N THR A 24 13.29 5.41 -4.44
CA THR A 24 14.33 6.09 -3.66
C THR A 24 15.71 6.01 -4.29
N PHE A 25 16.11 4.83 -4.78
CA PHE A 25 17.52 4.55 -5.10
C PHE A 25 17.82 4.44 -6.59
N THR A 26 16.81 4.33 -7.47
CA THR A 26 17.06 4.35 -8.91
C THR A 26 17.32 5.77 -9.40
N ALA A 27 18.17 5.92 -10.43
CA ALA A 27 18.63 7.22 -10.93
C ALA A 27 17.51 8.15 -11.44
N ASP A 28 16.34 7.60 -11.76
CA ASP A 28 15.16 8.33 -12.22
C ASP A 28 13.91 8.07 -11.37
N GLY A 29 14.04 7.40 -10.22
CA GLY A 29 12.93 7.03 -9.35
C GLY A 29 11.89 6.10 -10.01
N GLY A 30 12.23 5.46 -11.13
CA GLY A 30 11.28 4.70 -11.95
C GLY A 30 10.40 5.55 -12.88
N ALA A 31 10.57 6.88 -12.89
CA ALA A 31 9.72 7.77 -13.70
C ALA A 31 9.82 7.46 -15.20
N ARG A 32 11.03 7.36 -15.75
CA ARG A 32 11.23 7.09 -17.18
C ARG A 32 11.37 5.60 -17.44
N SER A 33 12.18 4.90 -16.65
CA SER A 33 12.55 3.50 -16.82
C SER A 33 11.38 2.53 -16.63
N ILE A 34 10.39 2.88 -15.79
CA ILE A 34 9.22 2.03 -15.51
C ILE A 34 7.93 2.71 -15.97
N ALA A 35 7.76 3.99 -15.67
CA ALA A 35 6.53 4.72 -15.97
C ALA A 35 6.54 5.42 -17.34
N GLY A 36 7.66 5.44 -18.06
CA GLY A 36 7.73 6.06 -19.40
C GLY A 36 7.50 7.58 -19.40
N LEU A 37 7.66 8.25 -18.26
CA LEU A 37 7.51 9.70 -18.15
C LEU A 37 8.69 10.42 -18.79
N ASP A 38 8.39 11.55 -19.44
CA ASP A 38 9.42 12.47 -19.89
C ASP A 38 10.03 13.21 -18.69
N LEU A 39 11.36 13.26 -18.67
CA LEU A 39 12.17 13.95 -17.67
C LEU A 39 13.05 15.04 -18.30
N SER A 40 12.75 15.47 -19.53
CA SER A 40 13.43 16.58 -20.20
C SER A 40 13.34 17.88 -19.40
N SER A 41 12.26 18.04 -18.62
CA SER A 41 11.98 19.20 -17.78
C SER A 41 11.76 18.78 -16.32
N ASN A 42 12.25 19.58 -15.37
CA ASN A 42 12.03 19.40 -13.92
C ASN A 42 12.50 18.05 -13.34
N ARG A 43 13.52 17.42 -13.96
CA ARG A 43 14.03 16.10 -13.54
C ARG A 43 14.32 16.02 -12.04
N GLU A 44 15.09 16.96 -11.52
CA GLU A 44 15.52 16.93 -10.11
C GLU A 44 14.33 17.02 -9.15
N THR A 45 13.36 17.89 -9.45
CA THR A 45 12.13 18.01 -8.67
C THR A 45 11.31 16.72 -8.70
N ILE A 46 11.12 16.11 -9.87
CA ILE A 46 10.36 14.86 -10.02
C ILE A 46 11.06 13.73 -9.24
N VAL A 47 12.37 13.58 -9.42
CA VAL A 47 13.16 12.55 -8.73
C VAL A 47 13.14 12.76 -7.22
N SER A 48 13.22 14.01 -6.72
CA SER A 48 13.12 14.32 -5.29
C SER A 48 11.75 13.95 -4.70
N PHE A 49 10.65 14.25 -5.40
CA PHE A 49 9.32 13.84 -4.96
C PHE A 49 9.14 12.33 -4.97
N LEU A 50 9.65 11.64 -6.01
CA LEU A 50 9.61 10.18 -6.05
C LEU A 50 10.45 9.56 -4.94
N ALA A 51 11.63 10.09 -4.63
CA ALA A 51 12.43 9.60 -3.52
C ALA A 51 11.70 9.77 -2.19
N THR A 52 11.03 10.89 -1.98
CA THR A 52 10.20 11.12 -0.77
C THR A 52 9.05 10.10 -0.69
N LEU A 53 8.34 9.89 -1.80
CA LEU A 53 7.30 8.88 -1.90
C LEU A 53 7.86 7.47 -1.64
N GLY A 54 9.08 7.18 -2.12
CA GLY A 54 9.79 5.93 -1.91
C GLY A 54 10.12 5.67 -0.44
N LEU A 55 10.66 6.68 0.26
CA LEU A 55 10.97 6.60 1.70
C LEU A 55 9.71 6.35 2.53
N VAL A 56 8.60 7.02 2.23
CA VAL A 56 7.31 6.79 2.90
C VAL A 56 6.81 5.36 2.67
N GLN A 57 6.95 4.83 1.45
CA GLN A 57 6.59 3.44 1.15
C GLN A 57 7.47 2.45 1.90
N MET A 58 8.78 2.69 1.98
CA MET A 58 9.68 1.83 2.74
C MET A 58 9.33 1.84 4.24
N ALA A 59 9.11 3.01 4.82
CA ALA A 59 8.72 3.13 6.22
C ALA A 59 7.43 2.35 6.51
N LYS A 60 6.41 2.53 5.67
CA LYS A 60 5.15 1.75 5.74
C LYS A 60 5.41 0.25 5.67
N GLY A 61 6.21 -0.21 4.71
CA GLY A 61 6.55 -1.61 4.55
C GLY A 61 7.24 -2.21 5.78
N VAL A 62 8.15 -1.47 6.41
CA VAL A 62 8.78 -1.88 7.69
C VAL A 62 7.72 -2.05 8.79
N PHE A 63 6.80 -1.10 8.95
CA PHE A 63 5.76 -1.20 9.96
C PHE A 63 4.78 -2.35 9.70
N GLU A 64 4.41 -2.61 8.44
CA GLU A 64 3.56 -3.75 8.08
C GLU A 64 4.23 -5.08 8.45
N LEU A 65 5.52 -5.24 8.13
CA LEU A 65 6.28 -6.44 8.52
C LEU A 65 6.45 -6.56 10.04
N TYR A 66 6.68 -5.44 10.73
CA TYR A 66 6.71 -5.41 12.19
C TYR A 66 5.38 -5.90 12.79
N VAL A 67 4.25 -5.43 12.26
CA VAL A 67 2.91 -5.85 12.70
C VAL A 67 2.71 -7.35 12.51
N VAL A 68 3.06 -7.87 11.32
CA VAL A 68 2.98 -9.31 11.04
C VAL A 68 3.85 -10.15 12.00
N ALA A 69 5.04 -9.65 12.32
CA ALA A 69 6.02 -10.36 13.15
C ALA A 69 5.72 -10.26 14.65
N ARG A 70 5.21 -9.12 15.14
CA ARG A 70 5.19 -8.79 16.58
C ARG A 70 3.82 -8.37 17.11
N ARG A 71 2.94 -7.81 16.27
CA ARG A 71 1.69 -7.18 16.69
C ARG A 71 0.52 -7.62 15.84
N ARG A 72 0.26 -8.93 15.81
CA ARG A 72 -0.80 -9.53 14.98
C ARG A 72 -2.21 -9.04 15.32
N ASP A 73 -2.39 -8.49 16.53
CA ASP A 73 -3.57 -7.75 16.96
C ASP A 73 -3.88 -6.52 16.08
N LEU A 74 -2.87 -5.94 15.44
CA LEU A 74 -2.98 -4.74 14.61
C LEU A 74 -3.16 -5.04 13.11
N VAL A 75 -3.24 -6.31 12.69
CA VAL A 75 -3.32 -6.69 11.26
C VAL A 75 -4.51 -6.05 10.56
N ALA A 76 -5.69 -6.05 11.20
CA ALA A 76 -6.88 -5.46 10.60
C ALA A 76 -6.74 -3.93 10.42
N LEU A 77 -6.16 -3.24 11.40
CA LEU A 77 -5.92 -1.80 11.33
C LEU A 77 -4.96 -1.45 10.19
N PHE A 78 -3.83 -2.15 10.09
CA PHE A 78 -2.84 -1.89 9.05
C PHE A 78 -3.34 -2.28 7.65
N LEU A 79 -4.13 -3.35 7.52
CA LEU A 79 -4.83 -3.66 6.27
C LEU A 79 -5.82 -2.56 5.88
N ALA A 80 -6.56 -2.00 6.83
CA ALA A 80 -7.47 -0.89 6.57
C ALA A 80 -6.72 0.35 6.07
N MET A 81 -5.63 0.72 6.75
CA MET A 81 -4.77 1.83 6.33
C MET A 81 -4.20 1.61 4.92
N GLN A 82 -3.67 0.42 4.63
CA GLN A 82 -3.14 0.08 3.30
C GLN A 82 -4.23 0.06 2.22
N THR A 83 -5.45 -0.38 2.57
CA THR A 83 -6.60 -0.36 1.64
C THR A 83 -6.99 1.07 1.30
N VAL A 84 -7.07 1.97 2.28
CA VAL A 84 -7.37 3.39 2.06
C VAL A 84 -6.28 4.06 1.21
N ASP A 85 -5.01 3.84 1.54
CA ASP A 85 -3.89 4.36 0.76
C ASP A 85 -3.95 3.90 -0.71
N THR A 86 -4.20 2.61 -0.95
CA THR A 86 -4.32 2.06 -2.31
C THR A 86 -5.55 2.59 -3.03
N LEU A 87 -6.69 2.76 -2.33
CA LEU A 87 -7.90 3.35 -2.89
C LEU A 87 -7.65 4.79 -3.35
N LEU A 88 -7.00 5.61 -2.52
CA LEU A 88 -6.68 6.99 -2.86
C LEU A 88 -5.68 7.06 -4.02
N ALA A 89 -4.69 6.18 -4.06
CA ALA A 89 -3.74 6.10 -5.16
C ALA A 89 -4.44 5.72 -6.49
N VAL A 90 -5.32 4.71 -6.47
CA VAL A 90 -6.15 4.33 -7.63
C VAL A 90 -7.05 5.49 -8.05
N GLY A 91 -7.73 6.13 -7.10
CA GLY A 91 -8.58 7.30 -7.37
C GLY A 91 -7.81 8.43 -8.07
N ASN A 92 -6.59 8.71 -7.60
CA ASN A 92 -5.72 9.70 -8.23
C ASN A 92 -5.31 9.30 -9.65
N LEU A 93 -4.84 8.05 -9.82
CA LEU A 93 -4.27 7.55 -11.08
C LEU A 93 -5.30 7.41 -12.21
N TYR A 94 -6.60 7.31 -11.90
CA TYR A 94 -7.67 7.16 -12.88
C TYR A 94 -8.57 8.39 -13.03
N PHE A 95 -8.77 9.19 -11.98
CA PHE A 95 -9.86 10.18 -11.98
C PHE A 95 -9.48 11.61 -11.58
N TRP A 96 -8.52 11.82 -10.67
CA TRP A 96 -8.26 13.16 -10.11
C TRP A 96 -7.11 13.90 -10.80
N ARG A 97 -5.88 13.36 -10.69
CA ARG A 97 -4.68 13.89 -11.36
C ARG A 97 -3.94 12.70 -11.99
N PRO A 98 -4.51 12.13 -13.06
CA PRO A 98 -3.88 11.01 -13.74
C PRO A 98 -2.55 11.44 -14.37
N LEU A 99 -1.64 10.47 -14.51
CA LEU A 99 -0.41 10.68 -15.26
C LEU A 99 -0.73 10.83 -16.76
N PRO A 100 0.12 11.55 -17.52
CA PRO A 100 -0.09 11.76 -18.96
C PRO A 100 0.11 10.49 -19.80
N VAL A 101 0.56 9.41 -19.19
CA VAL A 101 0.80 8.10 -19.82
C VAL A 101 0.24 6.99 -18.92
N THR A 102 -0.14 5.87 -19.53
CA THR A 102 -0.51 4.66 -18.80
C THR A 102 0.74 4.04 -18.19
N VAL A 103 0.72 3.85 -16.87
CA VAL A 103 1.85 3.29 -16.12
C VAL A 103 1.52 1.90 -15.58
N PRO A 104 2.50 0.99 -15.45
CA PRO A 104 2.27 -0.35 -14.90
C PRO A 104 1.59 -0.36 -13.52
N GLY A 105 1.85 0.70 -12.72
CA GLY A 105 1.24 0.88 -11.41
C GLY A 105 -0.29 1.05 -11.42
N GLN A 106 -0.90 1.50 -12.52
CA GLN A 106 -2.35 1.69 -12.60
C GLN A 106 -3.13 0.37 -12.46
N PRO A 107 -2.99 -0.61 -13.36
CA PRO A 107 -3.70 -1.88 -13.22
C PRO A 107 -3.21 -2.68 -12.02
N PHE A 108 -1.92 -2.58 -11.67
CA PHE A 108 -1.35 -3.27 -10.52
C PHE A 108 -1.99 -2.83 -9.20
N ASN A 109 -2.08 -1.53 -8.91
CA ASN A 109 -2.72 -1.04 -7.69
C ASN A 109 -4.24 -1.32 -7.67
N LEU A 110 -4.90 -1.36 -8.83
CA LEU A 110 -6.31 -1.74 -8.91
C LEU A 110 -6.53 -3.19 -8.45
N VAL A 111 -5.70 -4.12 -8.93
CA VAL A 111 -5.74 -5.52 -8.47
C VAL A 111 -5.44 -5.62 -6.97
N LEU A 112 -4.40 -4.91 -6.49
CA LEU A 112 -4.06 -4.90 -5.07
C LEU A 112 -5.21 -4.38 -4.21
N LEU A 113 -5.93 -3.35 -4.64
CA LEU A 113 -7.08 -2.81 -3.94
C LEU A 113 -8.14 -3.88 -3.69
N PHE A 114 -8.51 -4.66 -4.72
CA PHE A 114 -9.47 -5.75 -4.56
C PHE A 114 -8.98 -6.85 -3.61
N VAL A 115 -7.70 -7.24 -3.71
CA VAL A 115 -7.10 -8.22 -2.80
C VAL A 115 -7.11 -7.73 -1.36
N GLN A 116 -6.76 -6.47 -1.13
CA GLN A 116 -6.74 -5.84 0.20
C GLN A 116 -8.15 -5.72 0.78
N MET A 117 -9.15 -5.31 -0.01
CA MET A 117 -10.55 -5.26 0.43
C MET A 117 -11.06 -6.64 0.85
N ALA A 118 -10.77 -7.68 0.07
CA ALA A 118 -11.13 -9.06 0.42
C ALA A 118 -10.44 -9.51 1.73
N ALA A 119 -9.14 -9.24 1.85
CA ALA A 119 -8.37 -9.57 3.06
C ALA A 119 -8.87 -8.82 4.30
N LEU A 120 -9.22 -7.53 4.16
CA LEU A 120 -9.79 -6.72 5.22
C LEU A 120 -11.16 -7.25 5.66
N ALA A 121 -12.03 -7.59 4.72
CA ALA A 121 -13.33 -8.18 5.03
C ALA A 121 -13.18 -9.49 5.82
N LEU A 122 -12.20 -10.34 5.47
CA LEU A 122 -11.89 -11.56 6.22
C LEU A 122 -11.31 -11.26 7.62
N ALA A 123 -10.48 -10.23 7.76
CA ALA A 123 -9.92 -9.80 9.03
C ALA A 123 -11.02 -9.36 10.00
N LEU A 124 -11.95 -8.51 9.53
CA LEU A 124 -13.05 -7.97 10.34
C LEU A 124 -14.04 -9.05 10.79
N ARG A 125 -14.31 -10.06 9.95
CA ARG A 125 -15.14 -11.21 10.32
C ARG A 125 -14.51 -12.12 11.38
N SER A 126 -13.19 -12.06 11.53
CA SER A 126 -12.43 -12.92 12.44
C SER A 126 -12.19 -12.29 13.83
N SER A 127 -12.58 -11.03 14.02
CA SER A 127 -12.53 -10.35 15.32
C SER A 127 -13.60 -10.94 16.24
N PRO A 128 -13.26 -11.33 17.49
CA PRO A 128 -14.26 -11.77 18.45
C PRO A 128 -15.33 -10.70 18.60
N SER A 129 -16.61 -11.08 18.45
CA SER A 129 -17.71 -10.25 18.92
C SER A 129 -17.45 -9.94 20.38
N VAL A 130 -17.34 -8.66 20.75
CA VAL A 130 -17.43 -8.24 22.15
C VAL A 130 -18.70 -8.91 22.68
N PRO A 131 -18.64 -9.82 23.67
CA PRO A 131 -19.85 -10.31 24.30
C PRO A 131 -20.61 -9.09 24.75
N ALA A 132 -21.85 -8.93 24.29
CA ALA A 132 -22.69 -7.83 24.72
C ALA A 132 -22.68 -7.87 26.26
N ALA A 133 -22.01 -6.88 26.87
CA ALA A 133 -22.04 -6.68 28.30
C ALA A 133 -23.45 -6.19 28.65
N ARG A 134 -24.41 -7.11 28.62
CA ARG A 134 -25.81 -6.93 29.02
C ARG A 134 -26.40 -8.28 29.39
N ALA A 135 -26.05 -8.72 30.59
CA ALA A 135 -26.84 -9.54 31.51
C ALA A 135 -25.90 -9.75 32.70
N ALA A 136 -26.16 -9.35 33.94
CA ALA A 136 -27.34 -8.92 34.64
C ALA A 136 -26.85 -7.95 35.77
N THR A 137 -27.65 -6.94 36.13
CA THR A 137 -28.21 -6.77 37.49
C THR A 137 -27.21 -6.94 38.63
#